data_AF-A0AB37HEW2-F1
#
_entry.id   AF-A0AB37HEW2-F1
#
_cell.length_a   1.000
_cell.length_b   1.000
_cell.length_c   1.000
_cell.angle_alpha   90.00
_cell.angle_beta   90.00
_cell.angle_gamma   90.00
#
_symmetry.space_group_name_H-M   'P 1'
#
loop_
_entity.id
_entity.type
_entity.pdbx_description
1 polymer ?
#
loop_
_entity_poly.entity_id
_entity_poly.type
_entity_poly.pdbx_seq_one_letter_code
_entity_poly.pdbx_strand_id
1 'polypeptide(L)'
;MLSILKTELTDFCELSSVRANINKAYHELESQNYDKVIQICDISIVECEKIKGKAVTLEKEEIANSMFVASAYCKVLKYYSRYWLKLVEGKFKDSWVVLQDTIDNLISVTKFTENHSEFGIREFNSHLNELEKLYPYSIFASSEMVIETKECSICGKSVLDIDCIHIPGNLYWGQIAVTICKDIVFQAVALVKHPMDKRCVMEVSGDNRTEKEKFKLLHYFVENNTNPLKLFTVTELDKYYYNEKYDMVKRNEPCPCNSGKKFKKCCGAIKYERGSHFHIKLENDISLRPLPFSSMLLGS
;
A
#
# COMPACT_ATOMS: atom_id res chain seq x y z
N MET A 1 16.57 -2.84 -11.41
CA MET A 1 17.25 -1.66 -10.80
C MET A 1 17.62 -1.86 -9.33
N LEU A 2 16.75 -2.42 -8.46
CA LEU A 2 17.07 -2.58 -7.03
C LEU A 2 18.31 -3.47 -6.74
N SER A 3 18.66 -4.36 -7.66
CA SER A 3 19.88 -5.18 -7.62
C SER A 3 21.19 -4.38 -7.51
N ILE A 4 21.18 -3.08 -7.82
CA ILE A 4 22.34 -2.20 -7.60
C ILE A 4 22.81 -2.21 -6.15
N LEU A 5 21.89 -2.44 -5.19
CA LEU A 5 22.19 -2.58 -3.76
C LEU A 5 23.01 -3.84 -3.43
N LYS A 6 23.33 -4.67 -4.41
CA LYS A 6 24.23 -5.82 -4.26
C LYS A 6 25.56 -5.62 -4.97
N THR A 7 25.73 -4.50 -5.68
CA THR A 7 26.93 -4.17 -6.45
C THR A 7 27.83 -3.23 -5.67
N GLU A 8 29.14 -3.35 -5.89
CA GLU A 8 30.11 -2.35 -5.41
C GLU A 8 30.29 -1.26 -6.46
N LEU A 9 30.14 -0.01 -6.03
CA LEU A 9 30.34 1.17 -6.87
C LEU A 9 31.44 2.04 -6.27
N THR A 10 32.62 2.02 -6.89
CA THR A 10 33.80 2.77 -6.43
C THR A 10 33.55 4.27 -6.35
N ASP A 11 32.78 4.81 -7.30
CA ASP A 11 32.48 6.24 -7.41
C ASP A 11 31.34 6.68 -6.46
N PHE A 12 30.70 5.75 -5.76
CA PHE A 12 29.53 5.98 -4.90
C PHE A 12 29.65 5.19 -3.59
N CYS A 13 30.69 5.50 -2.82
CA CYS A 13 30.99 4.80 -1.56
C CYS A 13 29.83 4.88 -0.55
N GLU A 14 28.99 5.91 -0.62
CA GLU A 14 27.81 6.08 0.23
C GLU A 14 26.77 4.95 0.06
N LEU A 15 26.80 4.23 -1.06
CA LEU A 15 25.92 3.07 -1.27
C LEU A 15 26.14 1.98 -0.22
N SER A 16 27.36 1.87 0.33
CA SER A 16 27.65 0.96 1.45
C SER A 16 26.88 1.31 2.72
N SER A 17 26.70 2.61 3.01
CA SER A 17 25.90 3.10 4.14
C SER A 17 24.43 2.74 3.96
N VAL A 18 23.88 2.98 2.76
CA VAL A 18 22.49 2.62 2.42
C VAL A 18 22.23 1.13 2.62
N ARG A 19 23.13 0.27 2.13
CA ARG A 19 23.04 -1.20 2.33
C ARG A 19 23.06 -1.58 3.81
N ALA A 20 24.00 -1.01 4.57
CA ALA A 20 24.12 -1.25 6.00
C ALA A 20 22.86 -0.82 6.77
N ASN A 21 22.29 0.31 6.39
CA ASN A 21 21.08 0.86 6.99
C ASN A 21 19.86 -0.01 6.66
N ILE A 22 19.71 -0.50 5.43
CA ILE A 22 18.64 -1.44 5.07
C ILE A 22 18.74 -2.73 5.90
N ASN A 23 19.94 -3.29 6.05
CA ASN A 23 20.14 -4.48 6.89
C ASN A 23 19.76 -4.24 8.35
N LYS A 24 20.12 -3.07 8.91
CA LYS A 24 19.68 -2.67 10.25
C LYS A 24 18.16 -2.52 10.31
N ALA A 25 17.54 -1.91 9.30
CA ALA A 25 16.09 -1.74 9.23
C ALA A 25 15.35 -3.09 9.24
N TYR A 26 15.86 -4.11 8.56
CA TYR A 26 15.29 -5.46 8.62
C TYR A 26 15.30 -6.02 10.05
N HIS A 27 16.46 -5.95 10.73
CA HIS A 27 16.60 -6.43 12.11
C HIS A 27 15.70 -5.67 13.10
N GLU A 28 15.64 -4.35 12.99
CA GLU A 28 14.76 -3.52 13.84
C GLU A 28 13.28 -3.80 13.56
N LEU A 29 12.91 -4.12 12.31
CA LEU A 29 11.54 -4.49 11.95
C LEU A 29 11.14 -5.86 12.53
N GLU A 30 12.03 -6.84 12.48
CA GLU A 30 11.86 -8.14 13.15
C GLU A 30 11.71 -7.97 14.67
N SER A 31 12.45 -7.02 15.24
CA SER A 31 12.39 -6.64 16.66
C SER A 31 11.24 -5.70 17.01
N GLN A 32 10.37 -5.35 16.05
CA GLN A 32 9.21 -4.46 16.22
C GLN A 32 9.56 -3.03 16.68
N ASN A 33 10.78 -2.57 16.43
CA ASN A 33 11.22 -1.22 16.76
C ASN A 33 10.93 -0.24 15.61
N TYR A 34 9.63 0.06 15.44
CA TYR A 34 9.14 0.80 14.27
C TYR A 34 9.72 2.22 14.15
N ASP A 35 9.86 2.95 15.25
CA ASP A 35 10.45 4.29 15.24
C ASP A 35 11.89 4.28 14.75
N LYS A 36 12.66 3.25 15.13
CA LYS A 36 14.04 3.12 14.69
C LYS A 36 14.13 2.80 13.20
N VAL A 37 13.26 1.93 12.68
CA VAL A 37 13.18 1.66 11.24
C VAL A 37 12.88 2.95 10.48
N ILE A 38 11.91 3.74 10.93
CA ILE A 38 11.54 5.02 10.30
C ILE A 38 12.75 5.96 10.23
N GLN A 39 13.46 6.14 11.34
CA GLN A 39 14.66 7.00 11.40
C GLN A 39 15.76 6.52 10.46
N ILE A 40 16.05 5.21 10.45
CA ILE A 40 17.08 4.61 9.59
C ILE A 40 16.71 4.81 8.11
N CYS A 41 15.46 4.53 7.74
CA CYS A 41 15.00 4.72 6.37
C CYS A 41 15.02 6.18 5.92
N ASP A 42 14.71 7.14 6.81
CA ASP A 42 14.82 8.57 6.49
C ASP A 42 16.26 9.00 6.17
N ILE A 43 17.23 8.50 6.93
CA ILE A 43 18.66 8.71 6.64
C ILE A 43 19.01 8.10 5.28
N SER A 44 18.63 6.85 5.03
CA SER A 44 18.91 6.16 3.75
C SER A 44 18.26 6.85 2.55
N ILE A 45 17.05 7.39 2.69
CA ILE A 45 16.38 8.13 1.61
C ILE A 45 17.20 9.38 1.24
N VAL A 46 17.67 10.14 2.23
CA VAL A 46 18.53 11.31 2.01
C VAL A 46 19.85 10.92 1.35
N GLU A 47 20.45 9.79 1.74
CA GLU A 47 21.66 9.26 1.09
C GLU A 47 21.40 8.88 -0.37
N CYS A 48 20.31 8.17 -0.67
CA CYS A 48 19.91 7.84 -2.04
C CYS A 48 19.74 9.09 -2.90
N GLU A 49 19.13 10.16 -2.38
CA GLU A 49 18.97 11.42 -3.09
C GLU A 49 20.31 12.11 -3.39
N LYS A 50 21.27 12.05 -2.47
CA LYS A 50 22.65 12.54 -2.71
C LYS A 50 23.35 11.75 -3.80
N ILE A 51 23.28 10.41 -3.76
CA ILE A 51 23.89 9.53 -4.76
C ILE A 51 23.23 9.78 -6.13
N LYS A 52 21.90 9.92 -6.17
CA LYS A 52 21.16 10.28 -7.38
C LYS A 52 21.67 11.60 -7.98
N GLY A 53 21.79 12.65 -7.16
CA GLY A 53 22.30 13.95 -7.61
C GLY A 53 23.71 13.86 -8.21
N LYS A 54 24.62 13.13 -7.56
CA LYS A 54 25.96 12.85 -8.11
C LYS A 54 25.90 12.08 -9.43
N ALA A 55 25.04 11.07 -9.52
CA ALA A 55 24.88 10.26 -10.73
C ALA A 55 24.38 11.09 -11.92
N VAL A 56 23.48 12.04 -11.69
CA VAL A 56 23.01 13.00 -12.72
C VAL A 56 24.17 13.87 -13.21
N THR A 57 24.97 14.44 -12.31
CA THR A 57 26.14 15.26 -12.69
C THR A 57 27.21 14.48 -13.46
N LEU A 58 27.33 13.18 -13.17
CA LEU A 58 28.26 12.27 -13.86
C LEU A 58 27.64 11.59 -15.09
N GLU A 59 26.44 12.00 -15.51
CA GLU A 59 25.71 11.45 -16.66
C GLU A 59 25.47 9.92 -16.58
N LYS A 60 25.33 9.38 -15.37
CA LYS A 60 25.07 7.96 -15.09
C LYS A 60 23.58 7.70 -14.81
N GLU A 61 22.76 7.68 -15.86
CA GLU A 61 21.31 7.54 -15.76
C GLU A 61 20.86 6.27 -15.02
N GLU A 62 21.45 5.11 -15.34
CA GLU A 62 21.17 3.81 -14.69
C GLU A 62 21.28 3.88 -13.15
N ILE A 63 22.27 4.61 -12.65
CA ILE A 63 22.50 4.78 -11.21
C ILE A 63 21.48 5.74 -10.61
N ALA A 64 21.20 6.87 -11.28
CA ALA A 64 20.17 7.80 -10.83
C ALA A 64 18.79 7.12 -10.74
N ASN A 65 18.45 6.34 -11.77
CA ASN A 65 17.25 5.50 -11.83
C ASN A 65 17.24 4.47 -10.70
N SER A 66 18.34 3.76 -10.48
CA SER A 66 18.40 2.76 -9.42
C SER A 66 18.33 3.36 -8.01
N MET A 67 18.82 4.58 -7.80
CA MET A 67 18.69 5.28 -6.52
C MET A 67 17.26 5.74 -6.24
N PHE A 68 16.48 6.09 -7.26
CA PHE A 68 15.05 6.31 -7.11
C PHE A 68 14.36 5.04 -6.59
N VAL A 69 14.66 3.87 -7.17
CA VAL A 69 14.07 2.59 -6.77
C VAL A 69 14.51 2.18 -5.36
N ALA A 70 15.78 2.37 -5.00
CA ALA A 70 16.28 2.13 -3.65
C ALA A 70 15.63 3.06 -2.61
N SER A 71 15.42 4.34 -2.94
CA SER A 71 14.68 5.30 -2.12
C SER A 71 13.22 4.88 -1.94
N ALA A 72 12.55 4.44 -3.02
CA ALA A 72 11.19 3.90 -2.95
C ALA A 72 11.11 2.65 -2.06
N TYR A 73 12.10 1.76 -2.12
CA TYR A 73 12.17 0.59 -1.24
C TYR A 73 12.35 0.98 0.24
N CYS A 74 13.21 1.96 0.54
CA CYS A 74 13.32 2.51 1.91
C CYS A 74 11.99 3.12 2.38
N LYS A 75 11.22 3.77 1.49
CA LYS A 75 9.88 4.27 1.79
C LYS A 75 8.90 3.14 2.07
N VAL A 76 8.96 2.02 1.36
CA VAL A 76 8.14 0.82 1.67
C VAL A 76 8.39 0.40 3.12
N LEU A 77 9.64 0.19 3.53
CA LEU A 77 9.97 -0.20 4.91
C LEU A 77 9.51 0.84 5.93
N LYS A 78 9.76 2.12 5.67
CA LYS A 78 9.33 3.24 6.53
C LYS A 78 7.81 3.27 6.73
N TYR A 79 7.04 3.26 5.64
CA TYR A 79 5.58 3.35 5.72
C TYR A 79 4.99 2.06 6.27
N TYR A 80 5.58 0.91 5.99
CA TYR A 80 5.23 -0.36 6.60
C TYR A 80 5.39 -0.31 8.13
N SER A 81 6.52 0.16 8.63
CA SER A 81 6.72 0.34 10.08
C SER A 81 5.74 1.36 10.68
N ARG A 82 5.49 2.46 9.98
CA ARG A 82 4.52 3.47 10.42
C ARG A 82 3.10 2.91 10.46
N TYR A 83 2.75 2.04 9.51
CA TYR A 83 1.47 1.35 9.47
C TYR A 83 1.28 0.49 10.72
N TRP A 84 2.25 -0.37 11.03
CA TRP A 84 2.20 -1.22 12.22
C TRP A 84 2.18 -0.41 13.53
N LEU A 85 2.93 0.68 13.61
CA LEU A 85 2.85 1.60 14.74
C LEU A 85 1.43 2.14 14.94
N LYS A 86 0.73 2.53 13.86
CA LYS A 86 -0.66 3.00 13.92
C LYS A 86 -1.63 1.90 14.36
N LEU A 87 -1.40 0.66 13.91
CA LEU A 87 -2.20 -0.49 14.33
C LEU A 87 -2.07 -0.75 15.84
N VAL A 88 -0.86 -0.71 16.38
CA VAL A 88 -0.60 -0.90 17.82
C VAL A 88 -1.18 0.25 18.65
N GLU A 89 -1.17 1.48 18.14
CA GLU A 89 -1.84 2.64 18.74
C GLU A 89 -3.38 2.57 18.67
N GLY A 90 -3.95 1.61 17.93
CA GLY A 90 -5.39 1.51 17.68
C GLY A 90 -5.94 2.58 16.75
N LYS A 91 -5.08 3.27 15.99
CA LYS A 91 -5.43 4.32 15.00
C LYS A 91 -5.67 3.70 13.62
N PHE A 92 -6.69 2.85 13.54
CA PHE A 92 -7.06 2.07 12.36
C PHE A 92 -7.51 2.92 11.18
N LYS A 93 -8.19 4.05 11.44
CA LYS A 93 -8.61 4.92 10.34
C LYS A 93 -7.38 5.53 9.64
N ASP A 94 -6.46 6.06 10.43
CA ASP A 94 -5.24 6.69 9.94
C ASP A 94 -4.30 5.70 9.25
N SER A 95 -4.25 4.45 9.74
CA SER A 95 -3.41 3.40 9.15
C SER A 95 -3.81 3.06 7.72
N TRP A 96 -5.06 3.30 7.30
CA TRP A 96 -5.49 3.08 5.92
C TRP A 96 -4.69 3.90 4.91
N VAL A 97 -4.50 5.19 5.18
CA VAL A 97 -3.74 6.07 4.27
C VAL A 97 -2.29 5.61 4.18
N VAL A 98 -1.70 5.25 5.31
CA VAL A 98 -0.32 4.74 5.37
C VAL A 98 -0.18 3.40 4.62
N LEU A 99 -1.20 2.53 4.68
CA LEU A 99 -1.22 1.28 3.92
C LEU A 99 -1.18 1.56 2.42
N GLN A 100 -2.05 2.45 1.94
CA GLN A 100 -2.09 2.83 0.53
C GLN A 100 -0.77 3.49 0.10
N ASP A 101 -0.17 4.34 0.94
CA ASP A 101 1.16 4.94 0.66
C ASP A 101 2.24 3.85 0.55
N THR A 102 2.17 2.81 1.37
CA THR A 102 3.09 1.66 1.29
C THR A 102 2.91 0.91 -0.02
N ILE A 103 1.66 0.64 -0.42
CA ILE A 103 1.31 -0.05 -1.67
C ILE A 103 1.82 0.75 -2.89
N ASP A 104 1.61 2.06 -2.93
CA ASP A 104 2.05 2.91 -4.05
C ASP A 104 3.58 2.91 -4.22
N ASN A 105 4.32 2.97 -3.11
CA ASN A 105 5.78 2.83 -3.15
C ASN A 105 6.20 1.43 -3.61
N LEU A 106 5.50 0.38 -3.18
CA LEU A 106 5.79 -0.99 -3.61
C LEU A 106 5.49 -1.21 -5.09
N ILE A 107 4.42 -0.61 -5.64
CA ILE A 107 4.13 -0.63 -7.08
C ILE A 107 5.32 -0.04 -7.85
N SER A 108 5.86 1.08 -7.37
CA SER A 108 7.04 1.72 -7.98
C SER A 108 8.26 0.80 -7.93
N VAL A 109 8.53 0.15 -6.79
CA VAL A 109 9.65 -0.79 -6.65
C VAL A 109 9.48 -2.00 -7.57
N THR A 110 8.28 -2.58 -7.61
CA THR A 110 7.93 -3.76 -8.41
C THR A 110 8.07 -3.46 -9.90
N LYS A 111 7.58 -2.30 -10.37
CA LYS A 111 7.66 -1.92 -11.78
C LYS A 111 9.09 -1.89 -12.33
N PHE A 112 10.07 -1.50 -11.53
CA PHE A 112 11.46 -1.30 -11.97
C PHE A 112 12.45 -2.37 -11.45
N THR A 113 11.94 -3.48 -10.93
CA THR A 113 12.75 -4.59 -10.42
C THR A 113 12.30 -5.89 -11.07
N GLU A 114 13.16 -6.54 -11.86
CA GLU A 114 12.76 -7.75 -12.60
C GLU A 114 12.53 -8.95 -11.67
N ASN A 115 13.41 -9.15 -10.67
CA ASN A 115 13.34 -10.30 -9.78
C ASN A 115 12.59 -9.96 -8.48
N HIS A 116 11.28 -10.26 -8.45
CA HIS A 116 10.43 -10.03 -7.29
C HIS A 116 10.61 -11.04 -6.13
N SER A 117 11.43 -12.08 -6.31
CA SER A 117 11.74 -13.04 -5.23
C SER A 117 12.81 -12.51 -4.26
N GLU A 118 13.43 -11.39 -4.60
CA GLU A 118 14.42 -10.72 -3.77
C GLU A 118 13.79 -9.55 -3.00
N PHE A 119 14.47 -9.13 -1.93
CA PHE A 119 14.06 -7.99 -1.10
C PHE A 119 12.65 -8.11 -0.49
N GLY A 120 12.07 -9.32 -0.48
CA GLY A 120 10.72 -9.59 0.01
C GLY A 120 9.61 -8.94 -0.81
N ILE A 121 9.86 -8.51 -2.06
CA ILE A 121 8.89 -7.74 -2.86
C ILE A 121 7.57 -8.50 -3.03
N ARG A 122 7.64 -9.76 -3.46
CA ARG A 122 6.47 -10.61 -3.65
C ARG A 122 5.72 -10.85 -2.34
N GLU A 123 6.46 -11.08 -1.26
CA GLU A 123 5.93 -11.35 0.07
C GLU A 123 5.23 -10.10 0.64
N PHE A 124 5.85 -8.92 0.55
CA PHE A 124 5.20 -7.65 0.92
C PHE A 124 3.96 -7.39 0.06
N ASN A 125 4.03 -7.65 -1.25
CA ASN A 125 2.88 -7.43 -2.13
C ASN A 125 1.70 -8.32 -1.73
N SER A 126 1.95 -9.60 -1.45
CA SER A 126 0.91 -10.50 -0.94
C SER A 126 0.39 -10.01 0.41
N HIS A 127 1.28 -9.66 1.33
CA HIS A 127 0.90 -9.27 2.69
C HIS A 127 0.05 -7.99 2.73
N LEU A 128 0.45 -6.94 2.00
CA LEU A 128 -0.28 -5.67 1.96
C LEU A 128 -1.68 -5.84 1.37
N ASN A 129 -1.84 -6.69 0.35
CA ASN A 129 -3.15 -7.01 -0.21
C ASN A 129 -4.06 -7.74 0.80
N GLU A 130 -3.51 -8.63 1.61
CA GLU A 130 -4.29 -9.32 2.66
C GLU A 130 -4.62 -8.40 3.84
N LEU A 131 -3.70 -7.49 4.21
CA LEU A 131 -3.95 -6.43 5.19
C LEU A 131 -5.06 -5.49 4.73
N GLU A 132 -5.10 -5.16 3.43
CA GLU A 132 -6.14 -4.31 2.85
C GLU A 132 -7.55 -4.92 3.01
N LYS A 133 -7.68 -6.24 2.85
CA LYS A 133 -8.96 -6.96 3.02
C LYS A 133 -9.53 -6.92 4.43
N LEU A 134 -8.70 -6.62 5.44
CA LEU A 134 -9.16 -6.51 6.83
C LEU A 134 -9.98 -5.23 7.08
N TYR A 135 -9.93 -4.25 6.17
CA TYR A 135 -10.63 -2.99 6.31
C TYR A 135 -12.10 -3.10 5.89
N PRO A 136 -13.02 -2.41 6.58
CA PRO A 136 -14.46 -2.45 6.30
C PRO A 136 -14.88 -1.61 5.09
N TYR A 137 -13.93 -1.09 4.30
CA TYR A 137 -14.21 -0.14 3.22
C TYR A 137 -14.60 -0.85 1.93
N SER A 138 -15.71 -0.40 1.34
CA SER A 138 -16.26 -1.02 0.12
C SER A 138 -16.84 -0.02 -0.89
N ILE A 139 -16.98 1.25 -0.51
CA ILE A 139 -17.51 2.33 -1.35
C ILE A 139 -16.58 3.52 -1.26
N PHE A 140 -16.24 4.06 -2.42
CA PHE A 140 -15.27 5.14 -2.59
C PHE A 140 -15.80 6.19 -3.54
N ALA A 141 -15.33 7.43 -3.37
CA ALA A 141 -15.56 8.54 -4.28
C ALA A 141 -14.54 8.51 -5.42
N SER A 142 -15.02 8.53 -6.66
CA SER A 142 -14.20 8.72 -7.85
C SER A 142 -14.60 10.03 -8.53
N SER A 143 -13.64 10.89 -8.80
CA SER A 143 -13.88 12.15 -9.49
C SER A 143 -14.02 11.95 -11.00
N GLU A 144 -14.98 12.63 -11.61
CA GLU A 144 -15.10 12.84 -13.05
C GLU A 144 -14.64 14.26 -13.39
N MET A 145 -13.68 14.36 -14.31
CA MET A 145 -13.07 15.62 -14.70
C MET A 145 -12.81 15.63 -16.20
N VAL A 146 -12.98 16.79 -16.84
CA VAL A 146 -12.53 17.06 -18.20
C VAL A 146 -11.18 17.75 -18.13
N ILE A 147 -10.20 17.21 -18.86
CA ILE A 147 -8.83 17.73 -18.89
C ILE A 147 -8.60 18.28 -20.30
N GLU A 148 -8.39 19.59 -20.42
CA GLU A 148 -8.17 20.22 -21.71
C GLU A 148 -6.73 20.04 -22.20
N THR A 149 -5.75 20.19 -21.30
CA THR A 149 -4.32 20.16 -21.65
C THR A 149 -3.52 19.22 -20.75
N LYS A 150 -2.52 18.54 -21.33
CA LYS A 150 -1.70 17.52 -20.68
C LYS A 150 -0.23 17.69 -21.04
N GLU A 151 0.61 17.92 -20.04
CA GLU A 151 2.05 18.15 -20.22
C GLU A 151 2.88 17.05 -19.56
N CYS A 152 4.05 16.77 -20.12
CA CYS A 152 5.03 15.86 -19.52
C CYS A 152 5.76 16.57 -18.37
N SER A 153 5.89 15.91 -17.21
CA SER A 153 6.62 16.45 -16.06
C SER A 153 8.13 16.61 -16.28
N ILE A 154 8.69 16.00 -17.32
CA ILE A 154 10.13 15.99 -17.59
C ILE A 154 10.53 17.07 -18.60
N CYS A 155 9.85 17.13 -19.75
CA CYS A 155 10.17 18.10 -20.80
C CYS A 155 9.21 19.28 -20.91
N GLY A 156 8.08 19.28 -20.18
CA GLY A 156 7.05 20.32 -20.24
C GLY A 156 6.24 20.37 -21.54
N LYS A 157 6.59 19.56 -22.55
CA LYS A 157 5.85 19.48 -23.81
C LYS A 157 4.52 18.74 -23.60
N SER A 158 3.59 18.92 -24.55
CA SER A 158 2.35 18.14 -24.58
C SER A 158 2.65 16.64 -24.69
N VAL A 159 1.96 15.81 -23.91
CA VAL A 159 2.13 14.34 -23.98
C VAL A 159 1.58 13.72 -25.28
N LEU A 160 0.82 14.50 -26.06
CA LEU A 160 0.31 14.11 -27.38
C LEU A 160 1.25 14.54 -28.52
N ASP A 161 2.27 15.33 -28.21
CA ASP A 161 3.25 15.81 -29.18
C ASP A 161 4.27 14.70 -29.49
N ILE A 162 4.59 14.52 -30.78
CA ILE A 162 5.58 13.54 -31.24
C ILE A 162 6.98 13.85 -30.72
N ASP A 163 7.21 15.12 -30.38
CA ASP A 163 8.45 15.64 -29.81
C ASP A 163 8.70 15.20 -28.35
N CYS A 164 7.70 14.64 -27.67
CA CYS A 164 7.83 14.13 -26.31
C CYS A 164 8.15 12.63 -26.34
N ILE A 165 9.41 12.27 -26.12
CA ILE A 165 9.84 10.86 -26.06
C ILE A 165 9.63 10.19 -24.69
N HIS A 166 9.16 10.94 -23.68
CA HIS A 166 8.96 10.43 -22.33
C HIS A 166 7.62 9.73 -22.20
N ILE A 167 7.64 8.46 -21.78
CA ILE A 167 6.45 7.63 -21.60
C ILE A 167 5.98 7.77 -20.13
N PRO A 168 4.73 8.18 -19.88
CA PRO A 168 4.21 8.26 -18.52
C PRO A 168 4.36 6.95 -17.75
N GLY A 169 4.85 7.07 -16.51
CA GLY A 169 5.17 5.97 -15.63
C GLY A 169 6.56 5.37 -15.82
N ASN A 170 7.34 5.76 -16.83
CA ASN A 170 8.74 5.32 -16.97
C ASN A 170 9.69 6.25 -16.22
N LEU A 171 10.90 5.75 -15.95
CA LEU A 171 11.90 6.42 -15.13
C LEU A 171 12.99 7.03 -16.01
N TYR A 172 13.33 8.28 -15.75
CA TYR A 172 14.35 9.03 -16.48
C TYR A 172 15.14 9.87 -15.47
N TRP A 173 16.46 9.70 -15.43
CA TRP A 173 17.35 10.44 -14.52
C TRP A 173 16.89 10.44 -13.04
N GLY A 174 16.31 9.33 -12.59
CA GLY A 174 15.79 9.15 -11.23
C GLY A 174 14.48 9.90 -10.94
N GLN A 175 13.69 10.20 -11.97
CA GLN A 175 12.35 10.77 -11.88
C GLN A 175 11.35 9.98 -12.72
N ILE A 176 10.15 9.73 -12.18
CA ILE A 176 9.08 9.11 -12.97
C ILE A 176 8.45 10.20 -13.84
N ALA A 177 8.33 9.94 -15.14
CA ALA A 177 7.55 10.78 -16.02
C ALA A 177 6.07 10.69 -15.63
N VAL A 178 5.45 11.81 -15.28
CA VAL A 178 4.01 11.88 -15.00
C VAL A 178 3.34 12.89 -15.93
N THR A 179 2.05 12.70 -16.15
CA THR A 179 1.24 13.66 -16.89
C THR A 179 0.74 14.73 -15.94
N ILE A 180 1.12 15.98 -16.18
CA ILE A 180 0.59 17.16 -15.52
C ILE A 180 -0.66 17.58 -16.28
N CYS A 181 -1.83 17.39 -15.67
CA CYS A 181 -3.09 17.84 -16.21
C CYS A 181 -3.31 19.32 -15.86
N LYS A 182 -3.60 20.15 -16.85
CA LYS A 182 -3.94 21.57 -16.71
C LYS A 182 -5.36 21.82 -17.19
N ASP A 183 -5.90 22.98 -16.82
CA ASP A 183 -7.24 23.45 -17.23
C ASP A 183 -8.32 22.39 -16.97
N ILE A 184 -8.38 21.96 -15.70
CA ILE A 184 -9.24 20.85 -15.27
C ILE A 184 -10.62 21.39 -14.92
N VAL A 185 -11.65 20.88 -15.59
CA VAL A 185 -13.06 21.16 -15.27
C VAL A 185 -13.67 19.97 -14.53
N PHE A 186 -14.00 20.17 -13.27
CA PHE A 186 -14.67 19.17 -12.44
C PHE A 186 -16.14 18.99 -12.87
N GLN A 187 -16.60 17.74 -13.02
CA GLN A 187 -17.95 17.43 -13.48
C GLN A 187 -18.80 16.79 -12.39
N ALA A 188 -18.31 15.71 -11.79
CA ALA A 188 -19.09 14.91 -10.85
C ALA A 188 -18.21 14.07 -9.91
N VAL A 189 -18.85 13.48 -8.89
CA VAL A 189 -18.31 12.37 -8.10
C VAL A 189 -19.18 11.15 -8.29
N ALA A 190 -18.59 10.03 -8.70
CA ALA A 190 -19.23 8.73 -8.75
C ALA A 190 -18.91 7.90 -7.50
N LEU A 191 -19.91 7.16 -7.00
CA LEU A 191 -19.70 6.16 -5.95
C LEU A 191 -19.35 4.82 -6.58
N VAL A 192 -18.16 4.30 -6.28
CA VAL A 192 -17.61 3.10 -6.91
C VAL A 192 -17.09 2.10 -5.89
N LYS A 193 -17.02 0.82 -6.27
CA LYS A 193 -16.41 -0.25 -5.45
C LYS A 193 -14.91 -0.42 -5.68
N HIS A 194 -14.45 -0.05 -6.87
CA HIS A 194 -13.07 -0.27 -7.32
C HIS A 194 -12.49 1.05 -7.85
N PRO A 195 -12.14 2.01 -6.97
CA PRO A 195 -11.53 3.26 -7.39
C PRO A 195 -10.06 3.06 -7.79
N MET A 196 -9.50 4.04 -8.51
CA MET A 196 -8.06 4.13 -8.69
C MET A 196 -7.37 4.56 -7.38
N ASP A 197 -7.91 5.57 -6.69
CA ASP A 197 -7.43 5.98 -5.37
C ASP A 197 -8.37 5.48 -4.27
N LYS A 198 -7.89 4.48 -3.52
CA LYS A 198 -8.63 3.88 -2.40
C LYS A 198 -8.61 4.73 -1.14
N ARG A 199 -7.90 5.85 -1.10
CA ARG A 199 -7.95 6.81 0.03
C ARG A 199 -9.26 7.59 0.08
N CYS A 200 -9.97 7.70 -1.04
CA CYS A 200 -11.25 8.41 -1.17
C CYS A 200 -12.43 7.60 -0.60
N VAL A 201 -12.34 7.18 0.66
CA VAL A 201 -13.35 6.38 1.34
C VAL A 201 -14.62 7.21 1.59
N MET A 202 -15.78 6.62 1.32
CA MET A 202 -17.06 7.23 1.68
C MET A 202 -17.50 6.79 3.07
N GLU A 203 -17.70 7.78 3.95
CA GLU A 203 -18.14 7.56 5.32
C GLU A 203 -19.62 7.89 5.50
N VAL A 204 -20.30 7.13 6.35
CA VAL A 204 -21.69 7.39 6.71
C VAL A 204 -21.73 8.48 7.79
N SER A 205 -22.38 9.60 7.49
CA SER A 205 -22.62 10.65 8.48
C SER A 205 -23.46 10.13 9.66
N GLY A 206 -23.08 10.50 10.88
CA GLY A 206 -23.78 10.06 12.10
C GLY A 206 -23.40 8.67 12.61
N ASP A 207 -22.39 8.01 12.04
CA ASP A 207 -21.85 6.76 12.57
C ASP A 207 -21.00 7.01 13.84
N ASN A 208 -21.67 6.88 14.99
CA ASN A 208 -21.12 7.12 16.32
C ASN A 208 -20.41 5.90 16.93
N ARG A 209 -20.19 4.83 16.16
CA ARG A 209 -19.40 3.68 16.62
C ARG A 209 -17.99 4.11 16.96
N THR A 210 -17.41 3.49 17.98
CA THR A 210 -16.00 3.62 18.32
C THR A 210 -15.11 3.08 17.21
N GLU A 211 -13.84 3.46 17.20
CA GLU A 211 -12.88 2.98 16.20
C GLU A 211 -12.75 1.44 16.22
N LYS A 212 -12.73 0.84 17.42
CA LYS A 212 -12.71 -0.62 17.59
C LYS A 212 -13.92 -1.31 16.96
N GLU A 213 -15.11 -0.72 17.09
CA GLU A 213 -16.33 -1.27 16.51
C GLU A 213 -16.36 -1.12 14.98
N LYS A 214 -15.84 -0.02 14.45
CA LYS A 214 -15.72 0.21 13.00
C LYS A 214 -14.73 -0.77 12.36
N PHE A 215 -13.58 -1.00 13.00
CA PHE A 215 -12.49 -1.83 12.49
C PHE A 215 -12.35 -3.15 13.26
N LYS A 216 -13.47 -3.78 13.62
CA LYS A 216 -13.49 -4.98 14.47
C LYS A 216 -12.59 -6.12 13.98
N LEU A 217 -12.55 -6.36 12.67
CA LEU A 217 -11.72 -7.43 12.08
C LEU A 217 -10.23 -7.12 12.22
N LEU A 218 -9.84 -5.86 11.99
CA LEU A 218 -8.46 -5.40 12.13
C LEU A 218 -8.02 -5.40 13.59
N HIS A 219 -8.89 -4.96 14.51
CA HIS A 219 -8.65 -5.06 15.95
C HIS A 219 -8.42 -6.51 16.38
N TYR A 220 -9.29 -7.43 15.96
CA TYR A 220 -9.12 -8.86 16.22
C TYR A 220 -7.79 -9.39 15.66
N PHE A 221 -7.42 -9.01 14.43
CA PHE A 221 -6.16 -9.42 13.83
C PHE A 221 -4.94 -8.96 14.65
N VAL A 222 -4.89 -7.68 15.05
CA VAL A 222 -3.78 -7.12 15.82
C VAL A 222 -3.66 -7.75 17.21
N GLU A 223 -4.79 -8.09 17.86
CA GLU A 223 -4.78 -8.80 19.14
C GLU A 223 -4.24 -10.23 19.04
N ASN A 224 -4.35 -10.88 17.88
CA ASN A 224 -3.99 -12.28 17.68
C ASN A 224 -2.72 -12.49 16.85
N ASN A 225 -2.18 -11.44 16.22
CA ASN A 225 -0.92 -11.46 15.50
C ASN A 225 -0.09 -10.22 15.85
N THR A 226 0.90 -10.40 16.71
CA THR A 226 1.86 -9.34 17.08
C THR A 226 3.06 -9.29 16.15
N ASN A 227 3.27 -10.28 15.29
CA ASN A 227 4.42 -10.31 14.39
C ASN A 227 4.09 -9.55 13.10
N PRO A 228 4.76 -8.40 12.84
CA PRO A 228 4.49 -7.59 11.66
C PRO A 228 4.93 -8.27 10.36
N LEU A 229 5.75 -9.32 10.40
CA LEU A 229 6.21 -10.05 9.21
C LEU A 229 5.46 -11.36 9.00
N LYS A 230 4.42 -11.64 9.78
CA LYS A 230 3.62 -12.87 9.63
C LYS A 230 2.74 -12.78 8.38
N LEU A 231 3.00 -13.61 7.37
CA LEU A 231 2.07 -13.74 6.25
C LEU A 231 0.77 -14.39 6.73
N PHE A 232 -0.32 -14.05 6.05
CA PHE A 232 -1.62 -14.66 6.28
C PHE A 232 -2.49 -14.56 5.04
N THR A 233 -3.58 -15.31 5.02
CA THR A 233 -4.62 -15.21 4.00
C THR A 233 -5.98 -14.95 4.65
N VAL A 234 -6.78 -14.09 4.03
CA VAL A 234 -8.14 -13.76 4.46
C VAL A 234 -9.13 -14.34 3.45
N THR A 235 -10.01 -15.22 3.96
CA THR A 235 -11.14 -15.75 3.19
C THR A 235 -12.44 -15.24 3.79
N GLU A 236 -13.24 -14.54 2.98
CA GLU A 236 -14.61 -14.17 3.32
C GLU A 236 -15.55 -15.33 2.96
N LEU A 237 -16.35 -15.76 3.92
CA LEU A 237 -17.33 -16.84 3.81
C LEU A 237 -18.72 -16.28 4.12
N ASP A 238 -19.70 -16.75 3.37
CA ASP A 238 -21.10 -16.46 3.66
C ASP A 238 -21.55 -17.27 4.87
N LYS A 239 -22.06 -16.58 5.88
CA LYS A 239 -22.73 -17.21 7.01
C LYS A 239 -24.15 -16.69 7.12
N TYR A 240 -25.09 -17.61 7.21
CA TYR A 240 -26.50 -17.30 7.32
C TYR A 240 -26.91 -17.33 8.79
N TYR A 241 -27.49 -16.24 9.26
CA TYR A 241 -27.92 -16.07 10.64
C TYR A 241 -29.43 -15.96 10.70
N TYR A 242 -30.03 -16.70 11.61
CA TYR A 242 -31.45 -16.54 11.88
C TYR A 242 -31.67 -15.18 12.55
N ASN A 243 -32.59 -14.37 12.02
CA ASN A 243 -32.96 -13.12 12.66
C ASN A 243 -34.26 -13.29 13.43
N GLU A 244 -34.19 -13.40 14.76
CA GLU A 244 -35.35 -13.56 15.65
C GLU A 244 -36.39 -12.44 15.49
N LYS A 245 -35.98 -11.24 15.06
CA LYS A 245 -36.92 -10.14 14.79
C LYS A 245 -37.93 -10.49 13.70
N TYR A 246 -37.57 -11.40 12.79
CA TYR A 246 -38.42 -11.87 11.71
C TYR A 246 -39.60 -12.72 12.18
N ASP A 247 -39.58 -13.25 13.41
CA ASP A 247 -40.72 -13.97 13.98
C ASP A 247 -41.85 -13.05 14.41
N MET A 248 -41.53 -11.79 14.71
CA MET A 248 -42.51 -10.79 15.15
C MET A 248 -43.20 -10.08 13.97
N VAL A 249 -42.75 -10.31 12.73
CA VAL A 249 -43.24 -9.61 11.52
C VAL A 249 -44.33 -10.41 10.83
N LYS A 250 -45.49 -9.79 10.59
CA LYS A 250 -46.61 -10.47 9.93
C LYS A 250 -46.34 -10.63 8.42
N ARG A 251 -46.87 -11.70 7.84
CA ARG A 251 -46.67 -12.08 6.42
C ARG A 251 -46.90 -10.95 5.40
N ASN A 252 -47.85 -10.06 5.65
CA ASN A 252 -48.22 -8.99 4.72
C ASN A 252 -47.64 -7.61 5.11
N GLU A 253 -46.95 -7.49 6.24
CA GLU A 253 -46.29 -6.25 6.65
C GLU A 253 -45.08 -5.95 5.73
N PRO A 254 -44.64 -4.69 5.63
CA PRO A 254 -43.40 -4.33 4.96
C PRO A 254 -42.21 -5.12 5.52
N CYS A 255 -41.32 -5.57 4.65
CA CYS A 255 -40.14 -6.30 5.08
C CYS A 255 -39.16 -5.37 5.83
N PRO A 256 -38.62 -5.77 7.00
CA PRO A 256 -37.70 -4.95 7.80
C PRO A 256 -36.37 -4.61 7.10
N CYS A 257 -36.03 -5.29 6.01
CA CYS A 257 -34.85 -4.98 5.20
C CYS A 257 -35.01 -3.74 4.30
N ASN A 258 -36.11 -2.99 4.43
CA ASN A 258 -36.42 -1.78 3.66
C ASN A 258 -36.47 -1.96 2.13
N SER A 259 -36.69 -3.18 1.65
CA SER A 259 -36.86 -3.46 0.21
C SER A 259 -38.18 -2.95 -0.38
N GLY A 260 -39.10 -2.47 0.46
CA GLY A 260 -40.47 -2.09 0.07
C GLY A 260 -41.41 -3.26 -0.25
N LYS A 261 -40.93 -4.51 -0.20
CA LYS A 261 -41.73 -5.73 -0.48
C LYS A 261 -42.47 -6.20 0.78
N LYS A 262 -43.60 -6.90 0.59
CA LYS A 262 -44.27 -7.65 1.69
C LYS A 262 -43.31 -8.69 2.26
N PHE A 263 -43.30 -8.87 3.58
CA PHE A 263 -42.36 -9.75 4.28
C PHE A 263 -42.35 -11.18 3.71
N LYS A 264 -43.52 -11.79 3.44
CA LYS A 264 -43.62 -13.14 2.83
C LYS A 264 -43.05 -13.26 1.41
N LYS A 265 -42.81 -12.15 0.72
CA LYS A 265 -42.25 -12.07 -0.64
C LYS A 265 -40.79 -11.57 -0.63
N CYS A 266 -40.18 -11.45 0.55
CA CYS A 266 -38.82 -10.99 0.75
C CYS A 266 -38.16 -11.87 1.83
N CYS A 267 -37.62 -11.30 2.91
CA CYS A 267 -36.87 -12.06 3.93
C CYS A 267 -37.71 -13.13 4.63
N GLY A 268 -39.04 -13.03 4.66
CA GLY A 268 -39.91 -14.01 5.35
C GLY A 268 -40.00 -15.39 4.69
N ALA A 269 -39.49 -15.55 3.47
CA ALA A 269 -39.39 -16.87 2.83
C ALA A 269 -38.24 -17.72 3.40
N ILE A 270 -37.14 -17.07 3.79
CA ILE A 270 -35.91 -17.74 4.23
C ILE A 270 -35.70 -17.54 5.73
N LYS A 271 -36.08 -16.38 6.29
CA LYS A 271 -35.83 -15.91 7.66
C LYS A 271 -34.35 -15.87 8.11
N TYR A 272 -33.42 -16.17 7.20
CA TYR A 272 -31.98 -16.00 7.42
C TYR A 272 -31.47 -14.74 6.74
N GLU A 273 -30.55 -14.06 7.41
CA GLU A 273 -29.76 -12.96 6.87
C GLU A 273 -28.37 -13.46 6.51
N ARG A 274 -27.87 -13.02 5.35
CA ARG A 274 -26.49 -13.27 4.94
C ARG A 274 -25.58 -12.27 5.68
N GLY A 275 -24.62 -12.79 6.43
CA GLY A 275 -23.53 -12.02 7.02
C GLY A 275 -22.18 -12.52 6.55
N SER A 276 -21.18 -11.65 6.61
CA SER A 276 -19.80 -11.98 6.27
C SER A 276 -19.09 -12.60 7.48
N HIS A 277 -18.45 -13.74 7.27
CA HIS A 277 -17.56 -14.38 8.24
C HIS A 277 -16.16 -14.49 7.65
N PHE A 278 -15.14 -14.05 8.39
CA PHE A 278 -13.77 -14.02 7.89
C PHE A 278 -12.95 -15.11 8.58
N HIS A 279 -12.26 -15.92 7.78
CA HIS A 279 -11.24 -16.86 8.24
C HIS A 279 -9.86 -16.27 7.91
N ILE A 280 -9.07 -16.01 8.95
CA ILE A 280 -7.67 -15.58 8.83
C ILE A 280 -6.79 -16.79 9.09
N LYS A 281 -6.01 -17.21 8.10
CA LYS A 281 -5.04 -18.30 8.24
C LYS A 281 -3.63 -17.71 8.28
N LEU A 282 -2.93 -17.85 9.41
CA LEU A 282 -1.53 -17.45 9.53
C LEU A 282 -0.63 -18.45 8.78
N GLU A 283 0.41 -17.93 8.16
CA GLU A 283 1.35 -18.69 7.32
C GLU A 283 2.79 -18.48 7.80
N ASN A 284 3.77 -18.62 6.90
CA ASN A 284 5.18 -18.40 7.22
C ASN A 284 5.49 -16.90 7.34
N ASP A 285 6.66 -16.59 7.89
CA ASP A 285 7.10 -15.21 8.05
C ASP A 285 7.79 -14.72 6.77
N ILE A 286 7.72 -13.43 6.49
CA ILE A 286 8.50 -12.79 5.43
C ILE A 286 9.98 -12.93 5.77
N SER A 287 10.74 -13.61 4.91
CA SER A 287 12.18 -13.79 5.08
C SER A 287 12.94 -12.65 4.39
N LEU A 288 13.43 -11.69 5.19
CA LEU A 288 14.25 -10.58 4.71
C LEU A 288 15.73 -10.99 4.74
N ARG A 289 16.31 -11.19 3.56
CA ARG A 289 17.73 -11.58 3.45
C ARG A 289 18.64 -10.36 3.54
N PRO A 290 19.66 -10.36 4.42
CA PRO A 290 20.64 -9.29 4.46
C PRO A 290 21.35 -9.10 3.12
N LEU A 291 21.58 -7.84 2.77
CA LEU A 291 22.39 -7.42 1.63
C LEU A 291 23.87 -7.67 1.92
N PRO A 292 24.67 -8.03 0.89
CA PRO A 292 26.08 -8.32 1.08
C PRO A 292 26.82 -7.07 1.55
N PHE A 293 27.61 -7.24 2.62
CA PHE A 293 28.66 -6.29 2.96
C PHE A 293 29.89 -6.59 2.12
N SER A 294 30.58 -5.56 1.66
CA SER A 294 31.94 -5.70 1.13
C SER A 294 32.75 -6.49 2.16
N SER A 295 33.18 -7.71 1.82
CA SER A 295 34.35 -8.26 2.45
C SER A 295 35.47 -7.30 2.10
N MET A 296 35.92 -6.49 3.07
CA MET A 296 37.29 -6.03 3.04
C MET A 296 38.14 -7.23 2.62
N LEU A 297 38.98 -7.03 1.63
CA LEU A 297 40.14 -7.87 1.35
C LEU A 297 40.77 -8.25 2.71
N LEU A 298 40.45 -9.43 3.22
CA LEU A 298 41.28 -10.10 4.19
C LEU A 298 42.45 -10.59 3.36
N GLY A 299 43.44 -9.71 3.22
CA GLY A 299 44.75 -10.05 2.73
C GLY A 299 45.39 -11.03 3.70
N SER A 300 45.73 -12.20 3.18
CA SER A 300 46.98 -12.92 3.40
C SER A 300 47.06 -14.05 2.39
#